data_AF-A0A820ADG3-F1
#
_entry.id   AF-A0A820ADG3-F1
#
_cell.length_a   1.000
_cell.length_b   1.000
_cell.length_c   1.000
_cell.angle_alpha   90.00
_cell.angle_beta   90.00
_cell.angle_gamma   90.00
#
_symmetry.space_group_name_H-M   'P 1'
#
loop_
_entity.id
_entity.type
_entity.pdbx_description
1 polymer ?
#
loop_
_entity_poly.entity_id
_entity_poly.type
_entity_poly.pdbx_seq_one_letter_code
_entity_poly.pdbx_strand_id
1 'polypeptide(L)'
;MPRNKISDNIEGIIEYLLTKKYSYSVIQEELSEMNLNVSRSTISRIANQVGKQRQAGLLNSQKPTYYRRRHVATPAVVRRITSYIN
;
A
#
# COMPACT_ATOMS: atom_id res chain seq x y z
N MET A 1 -4.82 17.27 -19.55
CA MET A 1 -5.75 18.00 -18.66
C MET A 1 -5.51 17.52 -17.23
N PRO A 2 -4.97 18.35 -16.32
CA PRO A 2 -4.87 17.97 -14.92
C PRO A 2 -6.30 17.79 -14.35
N ARG A 3 -6.58 16.63 -13.75
CA ARG A 3 -7.89 16.36 -13.12
C ARG A 3 -8.02 17.22 -11.87
N ASN A 4 -9.18 17.83 -11.67
CA ASN A 4 -9.51 18.49 -10.39
C ASN A 4 -9.32 17.49 -9.25
N LYS A 5 -8.38 17.80 -8.36
CA LYS A 5 -8.14 17.04 -7.14
C LYS A 5 -9.38 17.23 -6.27
N ILE A 6 -10.00 16.12 -5.86
CA ILE A 6 -11.06 16.16 -4.85
C ILE A 6 -10.43 16.61 -3.54
N SER A 7 -11.19 17.38 -2.74
CA SER A 7 -10.73 17.82 -1.43
C SER A 7 -10.34 16.60 -0.58
N ASP A 8 -9.18 16.65 0.07
CA ASP A 8 -8.65 15.57 0.91
C ASP A 8 -9.66 15.17 2.02
N ASN A 9 -10.49 16.12 2.46
CA ASN A 9 -11.57 15.87 3.43
C ASN A 9 -12.66 14.93 2.89
N ILE A 10 -13.05 15.07 1.62
CA ILE A 10 -14.08 14.23 0.99
C ILE A 10 -13.53 12.81 0.81
N GLU A 11 -12.25 12.70 0.44
CA GLU A 11 -11.56 11.42 0.31
C GLU A 11 -11.54 10.68 1.66
N GLY A 12 -11.18 11.37 2.75
CA GLY A 12 -11.20 10.79 4.10
C GLY A 12 -12.58 10.29 4.55
N ILE A 13 -13.65 11.03 4.25
CA ILE A 13 -15.02 10.59 4.58
C ILE A 13 -15.38 9.31 3.79
N ILE A 14 -15.07 9.28 2.49
CA ILE A 14 -15.33 8.11 1.64
C ILE A 14 -14.55 6.89 2.14
N GLU A 15 -13.27 7.05 2.50
CA GLU A 15 -12.44 5.97 3.05
C GLU A 15 -13.01 5.40 4.35
N TYR A 16 -13.50 6.27 5.24
CA TYR A 16 -14.15 5.87 6.48
C TYR A 16 -15.41 5.04 6.21
N LEU A 17 -16.30 5.52 5.34
CA LEU A 17 -17.55 4.83 5.00
C LEU A 17 -17.30 3.49 4.28
N LEU A 18 -16.27 3.42 3.43
CA LEU A 18 -15.82 2.17 2.80
C LEU A 18 -15.30 1.16 3.85
N THR A 19 -14.65 1.64 4.90
CA THR A 19 -14.17 0.78 6.01
C THR A 19 -15.34 0.22 6.83
N LYS A 20 -16.44 0.96 6.95
CA LYS A 20 -17.71 0.49 7.53
C LYS A 20 -18.49 -0.49 6.62
N LYS A 21 -17.96 -0.80 5.43
CA LYS A 21 -18.56 -1.72 4.44
C LYS A 21 -19.92 -1.25 3.90
N TYR A 22 -20.16 0.06 3.86
CA TYR A 22 -21.37 0.59 3.21
C TYR A 22 -21.34 0.37 1.70
N SER A 23 -22.53 0.21 1.10
CA SER A 23 -22.68 0.12 -0.34
C SER A 23 -22.46 1.49 -0.99
N TYR A 24 -22.11 1.53 -2.27
CA TYR A 24 -21.83 2.80 -2.95
C TYR A 24 -23.04 3.73 -3.00
N SER A 25 -24.25 3.17 -3.04
CA SER A 25 -25.49 3.95 -3.00
C SER A 25 -25.64 4.66 -1.66
N VAL A 26 -25.42 3.95 -0.55
CA VAL A 26 -25.49 4.53 0.81
C VAL A 26 -24.41 5.59 1.00
N ILE A 27 -23.18 5.34 0.53
CA ILE A 27 -22.10 6.33 0.59
C ILE A 27 -22.48 7.61 -0.16
N GLN A 28 -23.12 7.48 -1.32
CA GLN A 28 -23.53 8.62 -2.13
C GLN A 28 -24.68 9.40 -1.46
N GLU A 29 -25.60 8.71 -0.79
CA GLU A 29 -26.69 9.29 0.00
C GLU A 29 -26.13 10.09 1.19
N GLU A 30 -25.26 9.46 2.01
CA GLU A 30 -24.59 10.09 3.15
C GLU A 30 -23.81 11.35 2.75
N LEU A 31 -23.10 11.31 1.61
CA LEU A 31 -22.39 12.48 1.10
C LEU A 31 -23.36 13.57 0.64
N SER A 32 -24.49 13.19 0.02
CA SER A 32 -25.52 14.13 -0.40
C SER A 32 -26.17 14.84 0.79
N GLU A 33 -26.39 14.14 1.91
CA GLU A 33 -26.90 14.74 3.17
C GLU A 33 -25.94 15.80 3.72
N MET A 34 -24.63 15.62 3.50
CA MET A 34 -23.59 16.60 3.85
C MET A 34 -23.42 17.72 2.81
N ASN A 35 -24.30 17.82 1.82
CA ASN A 35 -24.21 18.72 0.66
C ASN A 35 -22.95 18.48 -0.21
N LEU A 36 -22.41 17.26 -0.21
CA LEU A 36 -21.25 16.85 -0.99
C LEU A 36 -21.69 15.98 -2.18
N ASN A 37 -21.78 16.60 -3.36
CA ASN A 37 -22.14 15.89 -4.58
C ASN A 37 -20.92 15.17 -5.17
N VAL A 38 -20.85 13.85 -4.93
CA VAL A 38 -19.76 13.01 -5.43
C VAL A 38 -20.31 11.95 -6.38
N SER A 39 -19.69 11.81 -7.55
CA SER A 39 -20.07 10.79 -8.52
C SER A 39 -19.70 9.39 -8.05
N ARG A 40 -20.49 8.39 -8.42
CA ARG A 40 -20.16 6.96 -8.18
C ARG A 40 -18.80 6.54 -8.72
N SER A 41 -18.39 7.11 -9.86
CA SER A 41 -17.06 6.88 -10.45
C SER A 41 -15.92 7.35 -9.54
N THR A 42 -16.14 8.44 -8.81
CA THR A 42 -15.18 8.95 -7.82
C THR A 42 -15.06 8.02 -6.63
N ILE A 43 -16.18 7.55 -6.09
CA ILE A 43 -16.21 6.59 -4.98
C ILE A 43 -15.47 5.31 -5.37
N SER A 44 -15.75 4.78 -6.57
CA SER A 44 -15.06 3.59 -7.09
C SER A 44 -13.56 3.79 -7.25
N ARG A 45 -13.12 4.97 -7.71
CA ARG A 45 -11.69 5.31 -7.82
C ARG A 45 -11.01 5.27 -6.45
N ILE A 46 -11.61 5.87 -5.42
CA ILE A 46 -11.08 5.90 -4.06
C ILE A 46 -11.05 4.48 -3.47
N ALA A 47 -12.12 3.70 -3.64
CA ALA A 47 -12.15 2.31 -3.20
C ALA A 47 -11.02 1.47 -3.82
N ASN A 48 -10.74 1.65 -5.11
CA ASN A 48 -9.63 1.00 -5.80
C ASN A 48 -8.26 1.45 -5.27
N GLN A 49 -8.11 2.72 -4.93
CA GLN A 49 -6.89 3.26 -4.34
C GLN A 49 -6.62 2.65 -2.96
N VAL A 50 -7.63 2.61 -2.09
CA VAL A 50 -7.56 1.95 -0.78
C VAL A 50 -7.22 0.47 -0.93
N GLY A 51 -7.87 -0.23 -1.88
CA GLY A 51 -7.58 -1.64 -2.15
C GLY A 51 -6.13 -1.89 -2.59
N LYS A 52 -5.59 -1.04 -3.48
CA LYS A 52 -4.20 -1.10 -3.92
C LYS A 52 -3.21 -0.84 -2.79
N GLN A 53 -3.49 0.12 -1.92
CA GLN A 53 -2.66 0.39 -0.73
C GLN A 53 -2.63 -0.81 0.22
N ARG A 54 -3.77 -1.48 0.45
CA ARG A 54 -3.82 -2.71 1.26
C ARG A 54 -2.99 -3.83 0.64
N GLN A 55 -3.10 -4.06 -0.67
CA GLN A 55 -2.28 -5.07 -1.36
C GLN A 55 -0.79 -4.75 -1.29
N ALA A 56 -0.41 -3.48 -1.50
CA ALA A 56 0.97 -3.05 -1.38
C ALA A 56 1.50 -3.24 0.06
N GLY A 57 0.67 -2.97 1.08
CA GLY A 57 1.00 -3.25 2.48
C GLY A 57 1.25 -4.73 2.74
N LEU A 58 0.38 -5.62 2.24
CA LEU A 58 0.51 -7.08 2.35
C LEU A 58 1.76 -7.62 1.61
N LEU A 59 2.04 -7.11 0.41
CA LEU A 59 3.22 -7.50 -0.37
C LEU A 59 4.52 -7.01 0.27
N ASN A 60 4.51 -5.84 0.90
CA ASN A 60 5.69 -5.30 1.57
C ASN A 60 5.93 -5.93 2.95
N SER A 61 4.88 -6.35 3.67
CA SER A 61 5.02 -7.07 4.94
C SER A 61 5.41 -8.54 4.77
N GLN A 62 5.20 -9.11 3.58
CA GLN A 62 5.63 -10.46 3.20
C GLN A 62 6.91 -10.50 2.38
N LYS A 63 7.80 -9.51 2.45
CA LYS A 63 9.15 -9.72 1.90
C LYS A 63 9.88 -10.69 2.83
N PRO A 64 10.12 -11.96 2.46
CA PRO A 64 11.09 -12.75 3.19
C PRO A 64 12.41 -11.99 3.11
N THR A 65 12.86 -11.47 4.25
CA THR A 65 14.23 -11.00 4.39
C THR A 65 15.08 -12.26 4.24
N TYR A 66 15.42 -12.60 3.00
CA TYR A 66 16.47 -13.56 2.74
C TYR A 66 17.73 -12.90 3.28
N TYR A 67 18.05 -13.17 4.54
CA TYR A 67 19.41 -13.01 5.03
C TYR A 67 20.25 -13.85 4.08
N ARG A 68 20.95 -13.18 3.16
CA ARG A 68 21.95 -13.79 2.31
C ARG A 68 22.91 -14.45 3.29
N ARG A 69 22.80 -15.77 3.49
CA ARG A 69 23.77 -16.52 4.30
C ARG A 69 25.11 -16.16 3.69
N ARG A 70 25.95 -15.44 4.46
CA ARG A 70 27.31 -15.11 4.02
C ARG A 70 27.94 -16.40 3.52
N HIS A 71 28.53 -16.35 2.34
CA HIS A 71 29.23 -17.49 1.78
C HIS A 71 30.21 -17.99 2.84
N VAL A 72 29.99 -19.20 3.34
CA VAL A 72 30.91 -19.84 4.28
C VAL A 72 32.27 -19.84 3.58
N ALA A 73 33.30 -19.32 4.24
CA ALA A 73 34.63 -19.21 3.64
C ALA A 73 35.04 -20.59 3.14
N THR A 74 35.21 -20.73 1.83
CA THR A 74 35.65 -22.00 1.25
C THR A 74 37.06 -22.31 1.78
N PRO A 75 37.45 -23.59 1.88
CA PRO A 75 38.77 -23.96 2.39
C PRO A 75 39.93 -23.25 1.67
N ALA A 76 39.74 -22.87 0.40
CA ALA A 76 40.71 -22.12 -0.39
C ALA A 76 40.93 -20.67 0.13
N VAL A 77 39.87 -19.98 0.57
CA VAL A 77 39.97 -18.62 1.12
C VAL A 77 40.65 -18.65 2.49
N VAL A 78 40.32 -19.66 3.32
CA VAL A 78 40.96 -19.84 4.63
C VAL A 78 42.46 -20.07 4.46
N ARG A 79 42.88 -20.99 3.58
CA ARG A 79 44.31 -21.26 3.30
C ARG A 79 45.08 -20.02 2.82
N ARG A 80 44.46 -19.20 1.98
CA ARG A 80 45.08 -17.97 1.48
C ARG A 80 45.29 -16.94 2.59
N ILE A 81 44.37 -16.84 3.54
CA ILE A 81 44.50 -15.92 4.68
C ILE A 81 45.59 -16.41 5.64
N THR A 82 45.64 -17.71 5.95
CA THR A 82 46.70 -18.26 6.83
C THR A 82 48.10 -18.12 6.26
N SER A 83 48.28 -18.13 4.93
CA SER A 83 49.59 -17.91 4.32
C SER A 83 50.08 -16.46 4.36
N TYR A 84 49.24 -15.49 4.75
CA TYR A 84 49.66 -14.10 4.95
C TYR A 84 49.98 -13.77 6.41
N ILE A 85 49.54 -14.62 7.35
CA ILE A 85 49.74 -14.42 8.79
C ILE A 85 51.02 -15.11 9.27
N ASN A 86 51.45 -16.16 8.58
CA ASN A 86 52.75 -16.83 8.76
C ASN A 86 53.77 -16.30 7.74
#